data_AF-A0A183DVW0-F1
#
_entry.id   AF-A0A183DVW0-F1
#
_cell.length_a   1.000
_cell.length_b   1.000
_cell.length_c   1.000
_cell.angle_alpha   90.00
_cell.angle_beta   90.00
_cell.angle_gamma   90.00
#
_symmetry.space_group_name_H-M   'P 1'
#
loop_
_entity.id
_entity.type
_entity.pdbx_description
1 polymer ?
#
loop_
_entity_poly.entity_id
_entity_poly.type
_entity_poly.pdbx_seq_one_letter_code
_entity_poly.pdbx_strand_id
1 'polypeptide(L)'
;MFYLFLSFMEFSYVQAMQWATIRVHPALFISQEAATRQCSLPSFVNDLPNVERKEVIAVWKDYKRGEDCSEQRQETQEILPSDVRALLFGRPPAFLKDAPVAVKKMFRDIMQNKSVDHEEKKQQLSKLAEEVLSRRQLSDFKRYLDEHEQRRQEFQNKVSHNILNANSVIVNSLSPEARDVYEKLERLKIERAKLIEEMNDDVRKELRDLYRKPKSKKSRKS
;
A
#
# COMPACT_ATOMS: atom_id res chain seq x y z
N MET A 1 -8.09 13.56 33.89
CA MET A 1 -8.66 13.84 32.56
C MET A 1 -7.50 13.81 31.56
N PHE A 2 -7.65 13.04 30.47
CA PHE A 2 -6.71 12.89 29.35
C PHE A 2 -5.45 12.04 29.53
N TYR A 3 -5.64 10.71 29.58
CA TYR A 3 -4.75 9.77 28.89
C TYR A 3 -5.60 8.64 28.27
N LEU A 4 -6.37 9.00 27.24
CA LEU A 4 -7.01 8.09 26.30
C LEU A 4 -6.49 8.44 24.90
N PHE A 5 -5.26 7.99 24.56
CA PHE A 5 -4.70 8.22 23.23
C PHE A 5 -3.76 7.11 22.74
N LEU A 6 -3.95 5.87 23.22
CA LEU A 6 -3.17 4.71 22.78
C LEU A 6 -4.11 3.60 22.29
N SER A 7 -4.59 3.71 21.04
CA SER A 7 -5.09 2.55 20.25
C SER A 7 -5.28 2.88 18.76
N PHE A 8 -4.50 3.82 18.22
CA PHE A 8 -4.50 4.13 16.79
C PHE A 8 -3.18 3.73 16.13
N MET A 9 -2.63 2.54 16.44
CA MET A 9 -1.43 2.06 15.74
C MET A 9 -1.05 0.58 16.02
N GLU A 10 -1.92 -0.38 15.71
CA GLU A 10 -1.48 -1.80 15.61
C GLU A 10 -2.04 -2.47 14.35
N PHE A 11 -1.75 -1.87 13.20
CA PHE A 11 -1.73 -2.55 11.91
C PHE A 11 -0.44 -2.19 11.14
N SER A 12 0.69 -2.23 11.84
CA SER A 12 2.04 -2.08 11.26
C SER A 12 3.09 -2.76 12.16
N TYR A 13 2.95 -4.07 12.43
CA TYR A 13 3.91 -4.82 13.26
C TYR A 13 4.77 -5.76 12.41
N VAL A 14 5.49 -5.21 11.42
CA VAL A 14 6.77 -5.76 10.93
C VAL A 14 7.64 -4.60 10.43
N GLN A 15 8.19 -3.78 11.33
CA GLN A 15 9.42 -3.00 11.08
C GLN A 15 9.84 -2.22 12.33
N ALA A 16 10.40 -2.89 13.33
CA ALA A 16 11.12 -2.21 14.41
C ALA A 16 12.05 -3.16 15.17
N MET A 17 13.14 -3.60 14.55
CA MET A 17 14.34 -4.04 15.29
C MET A 17 15.60 -3.78 14.48
N GLN A 18 16.22 -2.61 14.70
CA GLN A 18 17.68 -2.52 14.84
C GLN A 18 18.07 -1.16 15.40
N TRP A 19 18.53 -1.15 16.65
CA TRP A 19 19.19 -0.02 17.28
C TRP A 19 20.71 -0.26 17.32
N ALA A 20 21.44 0.81 17.00
CA ALA A 20 22.78 1.18 17.43
C ALA A 20 24.01 0.36 16.95
N THR A 21 24.64 0.86 15.87
CA THR A 21 26.06 1.27 15.97
C THR A 21 26.21 2.67 15.35
N ILE A 22 26.52 3.65 16.20
CA ILE A 22 26.80 5.03 15.81
C ILE A 22 28.25 5.08 15.33
N ARG A 23 28.46 5.18 14.02
CA ARG A 23 29.66 5.82 13.48
C ARG A 23 29.29 7.24 13.10
N VAL A 24 29.88 8.20 13.79
CA VAL A 24 29.88 9.60 13.40
C VAL A 24 30.56 9.67 12.04
N HIS A 25 29.78 9.93 10.99
CA HIS A 25 30.31 10.31 9.69
C HIS A 25 29.95 11.78 9.44
N PRO A 26 30.94 12.57 8.99
CA PRO A 26 30.78 14.00 8.80
C PRO A 26 29.65 14.26 7.81
N ALA A 27 28.94 15.37 8.03
CA ALA A 27 27.81 15.83 7.26
C ALA A 27 28.06 15.75 5.74
N LEU A 28 27.69 14.62 5.13
CA LEU A 28 27.33 14.57 3.74
C LEU A 28 25.89 15.04 3.70
N PHE A 29 25.72 16.35 3.50
CA PHE A 29 24.62 16.85 2.70
C PHE A 29 24.66 16.04 1.39
N ILE A 30 23.92 14.93 1.36
CA ILE A 30 23.48 14.35 0.10
C ILE A 30 22.48 15.39 -0.41
N SER A 31 23.02 16.38 -1.12
CA SER A 31 22.27 17.10 -2.13
C SER A 31 21.59 16.01 -2.92
N GLN A 32 20.27 15.94 -2.75
CA GLN A 32 19.42 15.01 -3.46
C GLN A 32 19.73 15.26 -4.92
N GLU A 33 20.50 14.36 -5.51
CA GLU A 33 20.98 14.50 -6.86
C GLU A 33 19.73 14.54 -7.71
N ALA A 34 19.38 15.75 -8.11
CA ALA A 34 18.40 16.04 -9.11
C ALA A 34 18.95 15.36 -10.35
N ALA A 35 18.59 14.07 -10.51
CA ALA A 35 18.60 13.42 -11.80
C ALA A 35 18.02 14.45 -12.74
N THR A 36 18.84 14.92 -13.68
CA THR A 36 18.58 16.01 -14.59
C THR A 36 17.34 15.66 -15.42
N ARG A 37 16.15 15.86 -14.85
CA ARG A 37 14.86 15.56 -15.47
C ARG A 37 14.58 16.69 -16.43
N GLN A 38 15.27 16.68 -17.56
CA GLN A 38 14.93 17.52 -18.70
C GLN A 38 13.41 17.48 -18.86
N CYS A 39 12.75 18.63 -18.75
CA CYS A 39 11.32 18.69 -18.97
C CYS A 39 11.01 18.09 -20.34
N SER A 40 10.25 17.01 -20.32
CA SER A 40 9.94 16.18 -21.48
C SER A 40 8.64 15.46 -21.20
N LEU A 41 7.88 15.22 -22.28
CA LEU A 41 6.64 14.44 -22.21
C LEU A 41 6.92 13.10 -21.52
N PRO A 42 6.13 12.72 -20.48
CA PRO A 42 6.38 11.48 -19.77
C PRO A 42 6.31 10.27 -20.70
N SER A 43 7.24 9.32 -20.53
CA SER A 43 7.34 8.14 -21.40
C SER A 43 6.10 7.24 -21.39
N PHE A 44 5.33 7.27 -20.29
CA PHE A 44 4.12 6.46 -20.12
C PHE A 44 2.90 7.00 -20.87
N VAL A 45 2.95 8.21 -21.47
CA VAL A 45 1.78 8.84 -22.11
C VAL A 45 1.21 7.96 -23.23
N ASN A 46 2.07 7.27 -23.97
CA ASN A 46 1.64 6.38 -25.06
C ASN A 46 0.97 5.09 -24.56
N ASP A 47 1.16 4.74 -23.30
CA ASP A 47 0.57 3.55 -22.68
C ASP A 47 -0.78 3.83 -22.02
N LEU A 48 -1.19 5.10 -21.96
CA LEU A 48 -2.48 5.52 -21.40
C LEU A 48 -3.64 5.17 -22.33
N PRO A 49 -4.84 4.86 -21.78
CA PRO A 49 -6.05 4.78 -22.57
C PRO A 49 -6.38 6.13 -23.23
N ASN A 50 -7.20 6.10 -24.29
CA ASN A 50 -7.38 7.24 -25.18
C ASN A 50 -7.89 8.52 -24.50
N VAL A 51 -8.67 8.39 -23.43
CA VAL A 51 -9.24 9.55 -22.71
C VAL A 51 -8.14 10.24 -21.91
N GLU A 52 -7.50 9.51 -21.00
CA GLU A 52 -6.44 9.99 -20.12
C GLU A 52 -5.23 10.48 -20.93
N ARG A 53 -4.91 9.80 -22.04
CA ARG A 53 -3.83 10.21 -22.95
C ARG A 53 -4.07 11.62 -23.48
N LYS A 54 -5.28 11.94 -23.94
CA LYS A 54 -5.60 13.26 -24.50
C LYS A 54 -5.49 14.35 -23.44
N GLU A 55 -5.96 14.08 -22.22
CA GLU A 55 -5.86 15.02 -21.10
C GLU A 55 -4.41 15.29 -20.71
N VAL A 56 -3.59 14.25 -20.60
CA VAL A 56 -2.16 14.42 -20.31
C VAL A 56 -1.44 15.14 -21.45
N ILE A 57 -1.72 14.84 -22.72
CA ILE A 57 -1.14 15.60 -23.83
C ILE A 57 -1.53 17.09 -23.77
N ALA A 58 -2.75 17.41 -23.34
CA ALA A 58 -3.21 18.80 -23.20
C ALA A 58 -2.45 19.56 -22.09
N VAL A 59 -2.19 18.92 -20.95
CA VAL A 59 -1.35 19.50 -19.86
C VAL A 59 0.07 19.79 -20.35
N TRP A 60 0.59 18.95 -21.24
CA TRP A 60 1.95 19.04 -21.76
C TRP A 60 2.03 19.76 -23.13
N LYS A 61 0.99 20.41 -23.63
CA LYS A 61 1.01 20.99 -24.99
C LYS A 61 2.08 22.08 -25.21
N ASP A 62 2.41 22.84 -24.15
CA ASP A 62 3.32 24.00 -24.21
C ASP A 62 4.63 23.78 -23.45
N TYR A 63 5.00 22.53 -23.12
CA TYR A 63 6.22 22.27 -22.37
C TYR A 63 7.47 22.59 -23.19
N LYS A 64 8.49 23.16 -22.54
CA LYS A 64 9.79 23.41 -23.17
C LYS A 64 10.89 22.57 -22.54
N ARG A 65 11.75 22.03 -23.38
CA ARG A 65 12.86 21.19 -22.92
C ARG A 65 13.86 22.03 -22.13
N GLY A 66 14.09 21.64 -20.87
CA GLY A 66 15.03 22.31 -19.98
C GLY A 66 14.41 23.34 -19.03
N GLU A 67 13.12 23.64 -19.15
CA GLU A 67 12.37 24.42 -18.15
C GLU A 67 11.94 23.53 -16.96
N ASP A 68 11.49 24.17 -15.87
CA ASP A 68 10.86 23.47 -14.76
C ASP A 68 9.45 23.03 -15.16
N CYS A 69 9.16 21.74 -15.00
CA CYS A 69 7.84 21.16 -15.30
C CYS A 69 7.19 20.55 -14.06
N SER A 70 7.47 21.12 -12.89
CA SER A 70 6.86 20.71 -11.63
C SER A 70 5.33 20.85 -11.65
N GLU A 71 4.81 21.91 -12.26
CA GLU A 71 3.35 22.13 -12.37
C GLU A 71 2.69 21.10 -13.28
N GLN A 72 3.20 20.87 -14.49
CA GLN A 72 2.67 19.87 -15.42
C GLN A 72 2.73 18.47 -14.83
N ARG A 73 3.78 18.16 -14.05
CA ARG A 73 3.91 16.88 -13.34
C ARG A 73 2.86 16.74 -12.23
N GLN A 74 2.59 17.80 -11.48
CA GLN A 74 1.57 17.78 -10.43
C GLN A 74 0.19 17.64 -11.05
N GLU A 75 -0.14 18.46 -12.04
CA GLU A 75 -1.42 18.44 -12.73
C GLU A 75 -1.69 17.07 -13.36
N THR A 76 -0.68 16.45 -14.00
CA THR A 76 -0.77 15.07 -14.52
C THR A 76 -1.14 14.07 -13.44
N GLN A 77 -0.63 14.20 -12.21
CA GLN A 77 -1.02 13.29 -11.13
C GLN A 77 -2.45 13.52 -10.66
N GLU A 78 -2.94 14.76 -10.71
CA GLU A 78 -4.26 15.14 -10.24
C GLU A 78 -5.37 14.72 -11.22
N ILE A 79 -5.18 14.93 -12.52
CA ILE A 79 -6.17 14.59 -13.56
C ILE A 79 -6.35 13.08 -13.74
N LEU A 80 -5.31 12.29 -13.47
CA LEU A 80 -5.39 10.85 -13.69
C LEU A 80 -6.32 10.19 -12.66
N PRO A 81 -7.27 9.33 -13.10
CA PRO A 81 -8.11 8.52 -12.23
C PRO A 81 -7.30 7.70 -11.21
N SER A 82 -7.90 7.39 -10.05
CA SER A 82 -7.15 6.78 -8.94
C SER A 82 -6.56 5.42 -9.27
N ASP A 83 -7.23 4.63 -10.09
CA ASP A 83 -6.80 3.33 -10.60
C ASP A 83 -5.61 3.47 -11.57
N VAL A 84 -5.71 4.40 -12.52
CA VAL A 84 -4.62 4.73 -13.47
C VAL A 84 -3.40 5.28 -12.73
N ARG A 85 -3.61 6.19 -11.78
CA ARG A 85 -2.55 6.74 -10.93
C ARG A 85 -1.85 5.65 -10.14
N ALA A 86 -2.61 4.72 -9.57
CA ALA A 86 -2.02 3.62 -8.82
C ALA A 86 -1.30 2.62 -9.74
N LEU A 87 -1.68 2.49 -11.02
CA LEU A 87 -0.96 1.69 -12.04
C LEU A 87 0.40 2.30 -12.41
N LEU A 88 0.45 3.62 -12.57
CA LEU A 88 1.65 4.33 -13.05
C LEU A 88 2.63 4.69 -11.92
N PHE A 89 2.10 5.07 -10.76
CA PHE A 89 2.91 5.58 -9.64
C PHE A 89 2.94 4.63 -8.44
N GLY A 90 2.17 3.55 -8.46
CA GLY A 90 2.27 2.49 -7.45
C GLY A 90 3.59 1.74 -7.57
N ARG A 91 3.99 1.03 -6.50
CA ARG A 91 5.09 0.07 -6.57
C ARG A 91 4.53 -1.27 -7.08
N PRO A 92 4.71 -1.64 -8.35
CA PRO A 92 4.27 -2.95 -8.82
C PRO A 92 5.11 -4.05 -8.16
N PRO A 93 4.56 -5.28 -8.04
CA PRO A 93 5.36 -6.46 -7.73
C PRO A 93 6.56 -6.60 -8.67
N ALA A 94 7.65 -7.18 -8.19
CA ALA A 94 8.91 -7.27 -8.95
C ALA A 94 8.74 -7.91 -10.33
N PHE A 95 7.90 -8.96 -10.44
CA PHE A 95 7.63 -9.66 -11.70
C PHE A 95 6.89 -8.79 -12.75
N LEU A 96 6.29 -7.67 -12.34
CA LEU A 96 5.62 -6.71 -13.20
C LEU A 96 6.41 -5.41 -13.42
N LYS A 97 7.62 -5.27 -12.88
CA LYS A 97 8.37 -3.99 -12.93
C LYS A 97 8.42 -3.40 -14.35
N ASP A 98 8.83 -4.23 -15.30
CA ASP A 98 9.04 -3.86 -16.71
C ASP A 98 7.88 -4.28 -17.62
N ALA A 99 6.75 -4.71 -17.05
CA ALA A 99 5.58 -5.11 -17.83
C ALA A 99 4.84 -3.89 -18.42
N PRO A 100 4.20 -4.04 -19.61
CA PRO A 100 3.32 -3.02 -20.16
C PRO A 100 2.16 -2.67 -19.22
N VAL A 101 1.64 -1.44 -19.31
CA VAL A 101 0.53 -0.97 -18.46
C VAL A 101 -0.70 -1.88 -18.56
N ALA A 102 -1.02 -2.37 -19.77
CA ALA A 102 -2.12 -3.31 -19.98
C ALA A 102 -1.94 -4.61 -19.16
N VAL A 103 -0.74 -5.19 -19.17
CA VAL A 103 -0.42 -6.40 -18.38
C VAL A 103 -0.51 -6.10 -16.88
N LYS A 104 0.07 -4.97 -16.43
CA LYS A 104 -0.03 -4.53 -15.02
C LYS A 104 -1.47 -4.38 -14.55
N LYS A 105 -2.36 -3.90 -15.44
CA LYS A 105 -3.79 -3.76 -15.17
C LYS A 105 -4.46 -5.12 -14.98
N MET A 106 -4.24 -6.09 -15.88
CA MET A 106 -4.85 -7.43 -15.77
C MET A 106 -4.53 -8.09 -14.42
N PHE A 107 -3.28 -8.04 -13.98
CA PHE A 107 -2.87 -8.59 -12.68
C PHE A 107 -3.50 -7.85 -11.50
N ARG A 108 -3.56 -6.52 -11.56
CA ARG A 108 -4.17 -5.70 -10.52
C ARG A 108 -5.64 -6.01 -10.34
N ASP A 109 -6.38 -6.13 -11.44
CA ASP A 109 -7.82 -6.36 -11.43
C ASP A 109 -8.14 -7.66 -10.66
N ILE A 110 -7.32 -8.71 -10.81
CA ILE A 110 -7.44 -9.95 -10.04
C ILE A 110 -7.02 -9.75 -8.57
N MET A 111 -5.85 -9.14 -8.31
CA MET A 111 -5.33 -8.94 -6.95
C MET A 111 -6.26 -8.11 -6.06
N GLN A 112 -6.91 -7.09 -6.63
CA GLN A 112 -7.78 -6.16 -5.90
C GLN A 112 -9.23 -6.62 -5.83
N ASN A 113 -9.62 -7.67 -6.56
CA ASN A 113 -10.98 -8.19 -6.54
C ASN A 113 -11.34 -8.73 -5.14
N LYS A 114 -12.16 -8.01 -4.37
CA LYS A 114 -12.54 -8.44 -3.01
C LYS A 114 -13.50 -9.63 -3.01
N SER A 115 -14.15 -9.93 -4.13
CA SER A 115 -15.19 -10.97 -4.25
C SER A 115 -14.63 -12.37 -4.50
N VAL A 116 -13.34 -12.50 -4.79
CA VAL A 116 -12.68 -13.78 -5.09
C VAL A 116 -11.83 -14.20 -3.89
N ASP A 117 -11.94 -15.46 -3.48
CA ASP A 117 -11.14 -16.01 -2.39
C ASP A 117 -9.66 -16.16 -2.78
N HIS A 118 -8.83 -16.52 -1.80
CA HIS A 118 -7.39 -16.59 -1.98
C HIS A 118 -6.94 -17.68 -2.98
N GLU A 119 -7.51 -18.88 -2.90
CA GLU A 119 -7.09 -20.00 -3.75
C GLU A 119 -7.52 -19.75 -5.19
N GLU A 120 -8.73 -19.26 -5.39
CA GLU A 120 -9.21 -18.88 -6.71
C GLU A 120 -8.38 -17.73 -7.29
N LYS A 121 -8.03 -16.72 -6.50
CA LYS A 121 -7.09 -15.65 -6.94
C LYS A 121 -5.76 -16.21 -7.38
N LYS A 122 -5.19 -17.14 -6.59
CA LYS A 122 -3.90 -17.77 -6.91
C LYS A 122 -3.97 -18.53 -8.23
N GLN A 123 -5.06 -19.25 -8.49
CA GLN A 123 -5.28 -19.95 -9.77
C GLN A 123 -5.41 -18.97 -10.93
N GLN A 124 -6.25 -17.93 -10.80
CA GLN A 124 -6.44 -16.91 -11.83
C GLN A 124 -5.13 -16.17 -12.16
N LEU A 125 -4.35 -15.80 -11.13
CA LEU A 125 -3.04 -15.17 -11.31
C LEU A 125 -2.04 -16.10 -11.99
N SER A 126 -2.05 -17.39 -11.63
CA SER A 126 -1.13 -18.38 -12.22
C SER A 126 -1.43 -18.62 -13.69
N LYS A 127 -2.71 -18.76 -14.03
CA LYS A 127 -3.17 -18.88 -15.41
C LYS A 127 -2.78 -17.63 -16.23
N LEU A 128 -3.09 -16.44 -15.72
CA LEU A 128 -2.73 -15.19 -16.39
C LEU A 128 -1.21 -15.09 -16.58
N ALA A 129 -0.42 -15.48 -15.58
CA ALA A 129 1.03 -15.46 -15.65
C ALA A 129 1.58 -16.32 -16.78
N GLU A 130 1.08 -17.54 -16.95
CA GLU A 130 1.49 -18.42 -18.04
C GLU A 130 1.15 -17.86 -19.43
N GLU A 131 0.05 -17.11 -19.53
CA GLU A 131 -0.41 -16.53 -20.80
C GLU A 131 0.39 -15.27 -21.22
N VAL A 132 0.73 -14.38 -20.27
CA VAL A 132 1.20 -13.02 -20.61
C VAL A 132 2.60 -12.67 -20.12
N LEU A 133 3.23 -13.48 -19.25
CA LEU A 133 4.56 -13.19 -18.73
C LEU A 133 5.66 -13.89 -19.52
N SER A 134 6.80 -13.19 -19.67
CA SER A 134 8.01 -13.81 -20.20
C SER A 134 8.59 -14.85 -19.24
N ARG A 135 9.47 -15.74 -19.74
CA ARG A 135 10.16 -16.75 -18.91
C ARG A 135 10.86 -16.16 -17.67
N ARG A 136 11.49 -14.98 -17.82
CA ARG A 136 12.15 -14.29 -16.69
C ARG A 136 11.11 -13.83 -15.65
N GLN A 137 10.05 -13.18 -16.11
CA GLN A 137 8.97 -12.71 -15.23
C GLN A 137 8.22 -13.86 -14.56
N LEU A 138 8.05 -15.00 -15.23
CA LEU A 138 7.46 -16.21 -14.65
C LEU A 138 8.28 -16.74 -13.47
N SER A 139 9.61 -16.69 -13.54
CA SER A 139 10.47 -17.06 -12.40
C SER A 139 10.27 -16.12 -11.21
N ASP A 140 10.21 -14.81 -11.47
CA ASP A 140 9.95 -13.82 -10.42
C ASP A 140 8.52 -13.95 -9.86
N PHE A 141 7.54 -14.34 -10.68
CA PHE A 141 6.17 -14.59 -10.29
C PHE A 141 6.03 -15.81 -9.38
N LYS A 142 6.73 -16.91 -9.68
CA LYS A 142 6.76 -18.10 -8.80
C LYS A 142 7.31 -17.75 -7.42
N ARG A 143 8.43 -17.04 -7.36
CA ARG A 143 8.98 -16.54 -6.09
C ARG A 143 7.98 -15.64 -5.36
N TYR A 144 7.28 -14.77 -6.08
CA TYR A 144 6.24 -13.92 -5.50
C TYR A 144 5.10 -14.75 -4.86
N LEU A 145 4.63 -15.81 -5.52
CA LEU A 145 3.62 -16.71 -4.95
C LEU A 145 4.13 -17.44 -3.71
N ASP A 146 5.34 -17.99 -3.76
CA ASP A 146 5.94 -18.71 -2.64
C ASP A 146 6.11 -17.82 -1.41
N GLU A 147 6.63 -16.60 -1.59
CA GLU A 147 6.76 -15.63 -0.50
C GLU A 147 5.40 -15.21 0.07
N HIS A 148 4.38 -15.07 -0.77
CA HIS A 148 3.02 -14.75 -0.31
C HIS A 148 2.42 -15.90 0.49
N GLU A 149 2.58 -17.14 0.03
CA GLU A 149 2.13 -18.33 0.73
C GLU A 149 2.83 -18.49 2.07
N GLN A 150 4.16 -18.31 2.11
CA GLN A 150 4.94 -18.34 3.36
C GLN A 150 4.46 -17.28 4.34
N ARG A 151 4.30 -16.03 3.91
CA ARG A 151 3.77 -14.96 4.79
C ARG A 151 2.37 -15.29 5.30
N ARG A 152 1.53 -15.92 4.49
CA ARG A 152 0.19 -16.36 4.89
C ARG A 152 0.27 -17.48 5.91
N GLN A 153 1.08 -18.51 5.69
CA GLN A 153 1.27 -19.61 6.63
C GLN A 153 1.89 -19.11 7.93
N GLU A 154 2.89 -18.22 7.88
CA GLU A 154 3.42 -17.56 9.07
C GLU A 154 2.36 -16.77 9.81
N PHE A 155 1.50 -16.03 9.10
CA PHE A 155 0.41 -15.31 9.72
C PHE A 155 -0.61 -16.27 10.35
N GLN A 156 -1.03 -17.31 9.63
CA GLN A 156 -1.93 -18.34 10.14
C GLN A 156 -1.31 -19.04 11.36
N ASN A 157 -0.05 -19.41 11.30
CA ASN A 157 0.68 -20.01 12.41
C ASN A 157 0.81 -19.04 13.58
N LYS A 158 1.08 -17.74 13.36
CA LYS A 158 1.10 -16.72 14.42
C LYS A 158 -0.28 -16.51 15.00
N VAL A 159 -1.34 -16.49 14.19
CA VAL A 159 -2.72 -16.37 14.64
C VAL A 159 -3.10 -17.61 15.44
N SER A 160 -2.88 -18.81 14.93
CA SER A 160 -3.13 -20.07 15.63
C SER A 160 -2.29 -20.19 16.91
N HIS A 161 -1.01 -19.85 16.87
CA HIS A 161 -0.09 -19.90 18.02
C HIS A 161 -0.40 -18.81 19.06
N ASN A 162 -0.75 -17.58 18.66
CA ASN A 162 -1.11 -16.52 19.61
C ASN A 162 -2.51 -16.73 20.20
N ILE A 163 -3.47 -17.21 19.40
CA ILE A 163 -4.82 -17.55 19.88
C ILE A 163 -4.75 -18.73 20.86
N LEU A 164 -3.89 -19.74 20.63
CA LEU A 164 -3.79 -20.92 21.50
C LEU A 164 -2.82 -20.75 22.68
N ASN A 165 -1.63 -20.14 22.49
CA ASN A 165 -0.58 -20.08 23.51
C ASN A 165 -0.50 -18.73 24.24
N ALA A 166 -0.63 -17.59 23.55
CA ALA A 166 -0.50 -16.27 24.19
C ALA A 166 -1.74 -15.92 25.02
N ASN A 167 -2.94 -16.24 24.53
CA ASN A 167 -4.15 -16.03 25.31
C ASN A 167 -4.22 -17.04 26.47
N SER A 168 -4.05 -18.34 26.25
CA SER A 168 -4.13 -19.32 27.34
C SER A 168 -3.14 -19.05 28.49
N VAL A 169 -1.85 -18.84 28.22
CA VAL A 169 -0.84 -18.68 29.29
C VAL A 169 -0.99 -17.35 30.02
N ILE A 170 -1.19 -16.24 29.29
CA ILE A 170 -1.31 -14.91 29.91
C ILE A 170 -2.64 -14.79 30.66
N VAL A 171 -3.76 -15.17 30.03
CA VAL A 171 -5.11 -15.15 30.65
C VAL A 171 -5.14 -16.01 31.90
N ASN A 172 -4.51 -17.18 31.90
CA ASN A 172 -4.46 -18.05 33.09
C ASN A 172 -3.57 -17.50 34.22
N SER A 173 -2.59 -16.65 33.91
CA SER A 173 -1.78 -15.93 34.91
C SER A 173 -2.43 -14.66 35.47
N LEU A 174 -3.51 -14.17 34.84
CA LEU A 174 -4.26 -13.01 35.32
C LEU A 174 -5.14 -13.36 36.52
N SER A 175 -5.40 -12.34 37.37
CA SER A 175 -6.46 -12.43 38.37
C SER A 175 -7.82 -12.64 37.67
N PRO A 176 -8.81 -13.23 38.36
CA PRO A 176 -10.14 -13.45 37.80
C PRO A 176 -10.79 -12.18 37.22
N GLU A 177 -10.59 -11.04 37.87
CA GLU A 177 -11.13 -9.74 37.44
C GLU A 177 -10.42 -9.21 36.20
N ALA A 178 -9.09 -9.30 36.15
CA ALA A 178 -8.31 -8.87 34.99
C ALA A 178 -8.60 -9.74 33.75
N ARG A 179 -8.86 -11.03 33.98
CA ARG A 179 -9.26 -11.99 32.94
C ARG A 179 -10.60 -11.61 32.31
N ASP A 180 -11.62 -11.35 33.13
CA ASP A 180 -12.95 -10.97 32.65
C ASP A 180 -12.90 -9.68 31.81
N VAL A 181 -12.13 -8.68 32.25
CA VAL A 181 -11.94 -7.43 31.49
C VAL A 181 -11.25 -7.69 30.15
N TYR A 182 -10.19 -8.51 30.13
CA TYR A 182 -9.47 -8.86 28.91
C TYR A 182 -10.39 -9.53 27.88
N GLU A 183 -11.19 -10.52 28.30
CA GLU A 183 -12.14 -11.19 27.42
C GLU A 183 -13.19 -10.24 26.84
N LYS A 184 -13.68 -9.28 27.66
CA LYS A 184 -14.59 -8.22 27.17
C LYS A 184 -13.92 -7.35 26.10
N LEU A 185 -12.65 -7.00 26.26
CA LEU A 185 -11.90 -6.22 25.27
C LEU A 185 -11.69 -6.98 23.96
N GLU A 186 -11.40 -8.28 24.02
CA GLU A 186 -11.27 -9.10 22.81
C GLU A 186 -12.59 -9.24 22.06
N ARG A 187 -13.71 -9.43 22.78
CA ARG A 187 -15.05 -9.40 22.17
C ARG A 187 -15.32 -8.07 21.46
N LEU A 188 -14.98 -6.94 22.07
CA LEU A 188 -15.15 -5.61 21.47
C LEU A 188 -14.27 -5.42 20.22
N LYS A 189 -13.06 -5.98 20.18
CA LYS A 189 -12.20 -5.94 18.99
C LYS A 189 -12.84 -6.69 17.82
N ILE A 190 -13.38 -7.88 18.08
CA ILE A 190 -14.07 -8.70 17.06
C ILE A 190 -15.31 -7.98 16.55
N GLU A 191 -16.14 -7.44 17.45
CA GLU A 191 -17.34 -6.70 17.09
C GLU A 191 -17.01 -5.45 16.27
N ARG A 192 -15.97 -4.71 16.65
CA ARG A 192 -15.47 -3.57 15.86
C ARG A 192 -15.04 -3.99 14.47
N ALA A 193 -14.32 -5.11 14.33
CA ALA A 193 -13.90 -5.60 13.02
C ALA A 193 -15.09 -5.95 12.12
N LYS A 194 -16.11 -6.60 12.70
CA LYS A 194 -17.35 -6.94 12.00
C LYS A 194 -18.09 -5.69 11.49
N LEU A 195 -18.24 -4.66 12.34
CA LEU A 195 -18.83 -3.39 11.93
C LEU A 195 -18.04 -2.75 10.78
N ILE A 196 -16.71 -2.73 10.86
CA ILE A 196 -15.86 -2.17 9.81
C ILE A 196 -16.02 -2.94 8.49
N GLU A 197 -16.22 -4.26 8.53
CA GLU A 197 -16.41 -5.10 7.34
C GLU A 197 -17.79 -4.86 6.70
N GLU A 198 -18.85 -4.80 7.50
CA GLU A 198 -20.23 -4.56 7.03
C GLU A 198 -20.44 -3.14 6.47
N MET A 199 -19.62 -2.17 6.89
CA MET A 199 -19.65 -0.81 6.37
C MET A 199 -19.29 -0.71 4.88
N ASN A 200 -20.06 0.07 4.12
CA ASN A 200 -19.68 0.44 2.76
C ASN A 200 -18.44 1.38 2.75
N ASP A 201 -17.76 1.43 1.61
CA ASP A 201 -16.47 2.12 1.48
C ASP A 201 -16.57 3.64 1.74
N ASP A 202 -17.72 4.28 1.44
CA ASP A 202 -17.96 5.71 1.64
C ASP A 202 -18.09 6.07 3.13
N VAL A 203 -18.88 5.30 3.89
CA VAL A 203 -19.01 5.46 5.35
C VAL A 203 -17.66 5.24 6.03
N ARG A 204 -16.91 4.23 5.58
CA ARG A 204 -15.56 3.96 6.13
C ARG A 204 -14.60 5.12 5.86
N LYS A 205 -14.73 5.81 4.73
CA LYS A 205 -13.93 6.98 4.38
C LYS A 205 -14.29 8.18 5.24
N GLU A 206 -15.58 8.49 5.39
CA GLU A 206 -16.07 9.59 6.22
C GLU A 206 -15.60 9.44 7.68
N LEU A 207 -15.75 8.26 8.26
CA LEU A 207 -15.28 7.97 9.62
C LEU A 207 -13.76 8.11 9.76
N ARG A 208 -12.99 7.76 8.72
CA ARG A 208 -11.53 7.93 8.72
C ARG A 208 -11.14 9.40 8.71
N ASP A 209 -11.88 10.23 7.98
CA ASP A 209 -11.60 11.65 7.86
C ASP A 209 -11.85 12.41 9.17
N LEU A 210 -12.79 11.95 10.02
CA LEU A 210 -13.01 12.50 11.38
C LEU A 210 -11.74 12.45 12.25
N TYR A 211 -10.96 11.36 12.15
CA TYR A 211 -9.75 11.17 12.95
C TYR A 211 -8.47 11.64 12.24
N ARG A 212 -8.59 12.18 11.02
CA ARG A 212 -7.46 12.67 10.25
C ARG A 212 -7.07 14.07 10.74
N LYS A 213 -5.89 14.21 11.35
CA LYS A 213 -5.37 15.53 11.77
C LYS A 213 -5.36 16.50 10.58
N PRO A 214 -5.87 17.74 10.74
CA PRO A 214 -5.84 18.73 9.66
C PRO A 214 -4.39 19.03 9.27
N LYS A 215 -4.11 19.10 7.96
CA LYS A 215 -2.79 19.47 7.47
C LYS A 215 -2.50 20.90 7.92
N SER A 216 -1.38 21.12 8.62
CA SER A 216 -0.92 22.46 8.97
C SER A 216 -0.71 23.27 7.68
N LYS A 217 -1.48 24.35 7.51
CA LYS A 217 -1.24 25.32 6.46
C LYS A 217 0.11 26.00 6.79
N LYS A 218 1.19 25.57 6.15
CA LYS A 218 2.41 26.40 6.10
C LYS A 218 2.04 27.69 5.38
N SER A 219 2.00 28.78 6.11
CA SER A 219 1.82 30.12 5.57
C SER A 219 2.93 30.39 4.55
N ARG A 220 2.55 30.63 3.30
CA ARG A 220 3.40 31.34 2.35
C ARG A 220 3.62 32.73 2.94
N LYS A 221 4.82 33.00 3.45
CA LYS A 221 5.25 34.38 3.69
C LYS A 221 5.44 35.02 2.32
N SER A 222 4.64 36.07 2.09
CA SER A 222 4.85 37.08 1.05
C SER A 222 6.14 37.84 1.30
#